data_AF-A0A9D6VYT3-F1
#
_entry.id   AF-A0A9D6VYT3-F1
#
_cell.length_a   1.000
_cell.length_b   1.000
_cell.length_c   1.000
_cell.angle_alpha   90.00
_cell.angle_beta   90.00
_cell.angle_gamma   90.00
#
_symmetry.space_group_name_H-M   'P 1'
#
loop_
_entity.id
_entity.type
_entity.pdbx_description
1 polymer ?
#
loop_
_entity_poly.entity_id
_entity_poly.type
_entity_poly.pdbx_seq_one_letter_code
_entity_poly.pdbx_strand_id
1 'polypeptide(L)'
;MARLRLPTVLACLACATACGNDDTSLPADGGDSETAGNGVLYETCPTTCATTPTCTGDQILSCCTCIEPPVNDAQRTPCGQMSDYCDEAPPDPVNVACLMESGWPEPPPVDPPTVTVRGVVDVYGNGNTSAGGDITVEFYRMAADGSTDGAAIGTDLATLAACDESLLPAVFESGDEATCCPGACQELLPDTSDCTPESGDCRQLWLYEVAGIPTSTPLILHTSGDRLFWKDLYYSNVFFFPEEEEPGGYVYYRAKTLSVDDWRGIPASAGDFDGIAPGQGAVAGEIHDCDNVKLVSAMVGVNPAPGILVYFNGVEEKPYPNTMRRSTNIDSLYAALEIPPGQVRVSALAQVEGVGLVNLGWWDAQVIADALTVVTIRGTRPTQVSAAP
;
A
#
# COMPACT_ATOMS: atom_id res chain seq x y z
N MET A 1 27.58 16.14 49.26
CA MET A 1 27.37 17.43 49.96
C MET A 1 25.90 17.58 50.28
N ALA A 2 25.63 18.36 51.32
CA ALA A 2 24.41 18.59 52.10
C ALA A 2 23.03 18.55 51.39
N ARG A 3 22.05 18.09 52.20
CA ARG A 3 20.60 18.03 52.02
C ARG A 3 19.96 19.42 51.88
N LEU A 4 18.77 19.48 51.25
CA LEU A 4 17.64 20.23 51.83
C LEU A 4 16.31 19.52 51.52
N ARG A 5 15.44 19.48 52.54
CA ARG A 5 14.12 18.83 52.59
C ARG A 5 13.03 19.89 52.80
N LEU A 6 11.86 19.63 52.20
CA LEU A 6 10.48 19.99 52.60
C LEU A 6 10.02 21.47 52.49
N PRO A 7 8.69 21.79 52.44
CA PRO A 7 7.53 20.93 52.78
C PRO A 7 6.30 20.94 51.84
N THR A 8 5.42 19.99 52.14
CA THR A 8 4.01 19.79 51.82
C THR A 8 3.11 21.00 52.09
N VAL A 9 2.10 21.23 51.24
CA VAL A 9 0.83 21.87 51.61
C VAL A 9 -0.32 21.03 51.09
N LEU A 10 -1.21 20.66 52.01
CA LEU A 10 -2.47 19.97 51.84
C LEU A 10 -3.59 21.02 51.89
N ALA A 11 -4.57 20.98 50.97
CA ALA A 11 -5.83 21.68 51.15
C ALA A 11 -6.98 20.91 50.48
N CYS A 12 -7.88 20.37 51.31
CA CYS A 12 -9.23 19.96 50.95
C CYS A 12 -10.14 21.20 50.94
N LEU A 13 -11.11 21.25 50.01
CA LEU A 13 -12.43 21.83 50.29
C LEU A 13 -13.49 21.23 49.36
N ALA A 14 -14.68 21.01 49.93
CA ALA A 14 -15.80 20.26 49.36
C ALA A 14 -16.96 21.17 48.92
N CYS A 15 -17.81 20.60 48.04
CA CYS A 15 -19.25 20.83 47.79
C CYS A 15 -19.78 22.25 47.51
N ALA A 16 -20.42 22.43 46.35
CA ALA A 16 -21.85 22.78 46.25
C ALA A 16 -22.35 22.82 44.78
N THR A 17 -23.60 22.39 44.66
CA THR A 17 -24.58 22.48 43.58
C THR A 17 -24.67 23.82 42.84
N ALA A 18 -24.84 23.76 41.51
CA ALA A 18 -25.57 24.77 40.74
C ALA A 18 -26.32 24.09 39.57
N CYS A 19 -27.65 24.13 39.66
CA CYS A 19 -28.55 23.90 38.52
C CYS A 19 -28.48 25.13 37.60
N GLY A 20 -28.32 24.90 36.30
CA GLY A 20 -28.47 25.90 35.26
C GLY A 20 -29.15 25.28 34.05
N ASN A 21 -30.49 25.28 34.08
CA ASN A 21 -31.30 25.18 32.87
C ASN A 21 -31.29 26.56 32.23
N ASP A 22 -30.69 26.68 31.05
CA ASP A 22 -31.04 27.75 30.12
C ASP A 22 -31.39 27.10 28.78
N ASP A 23 -32.70 27.06 28.54
CA ASP A 23 -33.34 26.88 27.25
C ASP A 23 -32.78 27.91 26.27
N THR A 24 -31.91 27.48 25.38
CA THR A 24 -31.77 28.07 24.05
C THR A 24 -32.02 26.97 23.03
N SER A 25 -33.32 26.79 22.73
CA SER A 25 -33.72 26.17 21.48
C SER A 25 -33.14 27.01 20.34
N LEU A 26 -32.03 26.54 19.80
CA LEU A 26 -31.57 27.00 18.50
C LEU A 26 -32.69 26.71 17.50
N PRO A 27 -33.03 27.67 16.63
CA PRO A 27 -33.97 27.40 15.56
C PRO A 27 -33.42 26.23 14.75
N ALA A 28 -34.26 25.22 14.54
CA ALA A 28 -34.05 24.21 13.54
C ALA A 28 -33.99 24.95 12.19
N ASP A 29 -32.78 25.35 11.80
CA ASP A 29 -32.50 25.71 10.43
C ASP A 29 -32.79 24.46 9.60
N GLY A 30 -33.78 24.59 8.74
CA GLY A 30 -34.02 23.68 7.63
C GLY A 30 -32.84 23.78 6.68
N GLY A 31 -31.76 23.09 7.03
CA GLY A 31 -30.68 22.76 6.12
C GLY A 31 -31.21 21.74 5.13
N ASP A 32 -30.91 21.98 3.86
CA ASP A 32 -31.30 21.18 2.73
C ASP A 32 -31.14 19.68 3.01
N SER A 33 -32.10 18.90 2.50
CA SER A 33 -31.99 17.45 2.40
C SER A 33 -30.85 17.11 1.42
N GLU A 34 -29.61 17.32 1.86
CA GLU A 34 -28.47 16.56 1.38
C GLU A 34 -28.88 15.10 1.51
N THR A 35 -29.05 14.44 0.36
CA THR A 35 -29.13 12.99 0.25
C THR A 35 -28.21 12.41 1.30
N ALA A 36 -28.77 11.75 2.33
CA ALA A 36 -28.01 11.25 3.47
C ALA A 36 -26.71 10.65 2.97
N GLY A 37 -25.61 11.40 3.08
CA GLY A 37 -24.31 10.93 2.63
C GLY A 37 -24.07 9.62 3.33
N ASN A 38 -23.42 8.65 2.68
CA ASN A 38 -23.21 7.30 3.21
C ASN A 38 -22.38 7.27 4.52
N GLY A 39 -22.15 8.41 5.17
CA GLY A 39 -21.37 8.57 6.39
C GLY A 39 -19.86 8.51 6.16
N VAL A 40 -19.43 8.42 4.89
CA VAL A 40 -18.01 8.33 4.51
C VAL A 40 -17.40 9.72 4.51
N LEU A 41 -16.35 9.89 5.31
CA LEU A 41 -15.56 11.11 5.39
C LEU A 41 -14.42 11.09 4.35
N TYR A 42 -14.01 12.28 3.92
CA TYR A 42 -12.83 12.55 3.08
C TYR A 42 -12.83 11.90 1.68
N GLU A 43 -14.00 11.79 1.06
CA GLU A 43 -14.11 11.28 -0.30
C GLU A 43 -13.65 12.34 -1.33
N THR A 44 -12.48 12.12 -1.95
CA THR A 44 -11.84 13.07 -2.90
C THR A 44 -11.98 12.68 -4.37
N CYS A 45 -12.55 11.52 -4.67
CA CYS A 45 -12.61 10.99 -6.02
C CYS A 45 -13.59 11.73 -6.94
N PRO A 46 -13.34 11.68 -8.27
CA PRO A 46 -14.33 12.10 -9.26
C PRO A 46 -15.63 11.32 -9.08
N THR A 47 -16.76 12.04 -9.17
CA THR A 47 -18.11 11.45 -9.12
C THR A 47 -18.46 10.62 -10.36
N THR A 48 -17.64 10.72 -11.41
CA THR A 48 -17.80 9.97 -12.65
C THR A 48 -16.95 8.70 -12.65
N CYS A 49 -17.55 7.63 -13.14
CA CYS A 49 -16.94 6.31 -13.31
C CYS A 49 -17.13 5.88 -14.76
N ALA A 50 -16.18 5.13 -15.33
CA ALA A 50 -16.39 4.50 -16.64
C ALA A 50 -17.63 3.58 -16.63
N THR A 51 -17.79 2.83 -15.53
CA THR A 51 -18.97 2.00 -15.25
C THR A 51 -19.45 2.28 -13.84
N THR A 52 -20.66 2.80 -13.66
CA THR A 52 -21.24 2.99 -12.33
C THR A 52 -21.68 1.63 -11.76
N PRO A 53 -21.13 1.18 -10.62
CA PRO A 53 -21.54 -0.09 -10.04
C PRO A 53 -22.92 0.03 -9.37
N THR A 54 -23.59 -1.10 -9.18
CA THR A 54 -24.83 -1.18 -8.37
C THR A 54 -24.51 -1.94 -7.09
N CYS A 55 -24.50 -1.26 -5.95
CA CYS A 55 -24.18 -1.86 -4.67
C CYS A 55 -25.39 -2.59 -4.08
N THR A 56 -25.13 -3.67 -3.33
CA THR A 56 -26.16 -4.34 -2.52
C THR A 56 -26.54 -3.48 -1.31
N GLY A 57 -27.67 -3.77 -0.66
CA GLY A 57 -28.20 -2.93 0.42
C GLY A 57 -27.33 -2.86 1.69
N ASP A 58 -26.34 -3.75 1.80
CA ASP A 58 -25.34 -3.83 2.87
C ASP A 58 -23.97 -3.28 2.44
N GLN A 59 -23.85 -2.74 1.23
CA GLN A 59 -22.62 -2.14 0.72
C GLN A 59 -22.72 -0.62 0.67
N ILE A 60 -21.56 0.02 0.83
CA ILE A 60 -21.35 1.46 0.69
C ILE A 60 -20.80 1.71 -0.70
N LEU A 61 -21.46 2.60 -1.45
CA LEU A 61 -20.87 3.17 -2.66
C LEU A 61 -19.87 4.23 -2.24
N SER A 62 -18.58 3.99 -2.52
CA SER A 62 -17.54 5.00 -2.37
C SER A 62 -16.57 4.94 -3.54
N CYS A 63 -16.24 6.10 -4.11
CA CYS A 63 -15.36 6.26 -5.25
C CYS A 63 -15.64 5.29 -6.39
N CYS A 64 -16.91 5.15 -6.76
CA CYS A 64 -17.34 4.24 -7.82
C CYS A 64 -17.02 2.77 -7.57
N THR A 65 -16.90 2.37 -6.31
CA THR A 65 -16.72 0.97 -5.91
C THR A 65 -17.75 0.63 -4.83
N CYS A 66 -18.16 -0.63 -4.77
CA CYS A 66 -19.06 -1.11 -3.72
C CYS A 66 -18.23 -1.83 -2.65
N ILE A 67 -18.32 -1.36 -1.41
CA ILE A 67 -17.47 -1.79 -0.31
C ILE A 67 -18.34 -2.21 0.87
N GLU A 68 -18.09 -3.38 1.46
CA GLU A 68 -18.73 -3.74 2.73
C GLU A 68 -18.26 -2.80 3.85
N PRO A 69 -19.15 -2.29 4.73
CA PRO A 69 -18.73 -1.43 5.83
C PRO A 69 -17.75 -2.17 6.76
N PRO A 70 -16.63 -1.53 7.17
CA PRO A 70 -15.72 -2.09 8.16
C PRO A 70 -16.46 -2.40 9.48
N VAL A 71 -16.22 -3.59 10.04
CA VAL A 71 -16.84 -4.04 11.30
C VAL A 71 -15.97 -3.79 12.54
N ASN A 72 -14.68 -3.53 12.35
CA ASN A 72 -13.71 -3.24 13.39
C ASN A 72 -13.03 -1.90 13.09
N ASP A 73 -12.56 -1.23 14.14
CA ASP A 73 -11.68 -0.09 13.99
C ASP A 73 -10.36 -0.53 13.33
N ALA A 74 -9.86 0.29 12.41
CA ALA A 74 -8.57 0.12 11.78
C ALA A 74 -7.45 0.45 12.76
N GLN A 75 -6.36 -0.29 12.62
CA GLN A 75 -5.18 -0.17 13.47
C GLN A 75 -3.93 -0.17 12.60
N ARG A 76 -2.90 0.54 13.06
CA ARG A 76 -1.56 0.43 12.50
C ARG A 76 -0.96 -0.93 12.83
N THR A 77 -0.20 -1.46 11.89
CA THR A 77 0.51 -2.73 12.07
C THR A 77 1.77 -2.51 12.91
N PRO A 78 1.92 -3.17 14.07
CA PRO A 78 3.09 -2.96 14.92
C PRO A 78 4.36 -3.59 14.32
N CYS A 79 5.50 -2.93 14.49
CA CYS A 79 6.80 -3.51 14.16
C CYS A 79 7.11 -4.75 15.01
N GLY A 80 7.87 -5.68 14.41
CA GLY A 80 8.19 -6.99 14.99
C GLY A 80 7.19 -8.09 14.63
N GLN A 81 6.05 -7.74 14.02
CA GLN A 81 5.19 -8.70 13.30
C GLN A 81 5.34 -8.58 11.78
N MET A 82 5.64 -7.37 11.31
CA MET A 82 6.05 -7.07 9.95
C MET A 82 7.39 -6.34 10.03
N SER A 83 8.26 -6.55 9.04
CA SER A 83 9.51 -5.77 8.92
C SER A 83 9.28 -4.43 8.25
N ASP A 84 8.38 -4.40 7.26
CA ASP A 84 8.22 -3.25 6.36
C ASP A 84 6.93 -2.48 6.67
N TYR A 85 7.03 -1.14 6.62
CA TYR A 85 5.87 -0.23 6.74
C TYR A 85 5.05 -0.45 8.02
N CYS A 86 5.74 -0.68 9.13
CA CYS A 86 5.16 -0.95 10.43
C CYS A 86 5.30 0.26 11.37
N ASP A 87 4.59 0.18 12.50
CA ASP A 87 4.53 1.20 13.54
C ASP A 87 5.41 0.80 14.73
N GLU A 88 6.38 1.63 15.08
CA GLU A 88 7.25 1.36 16.23
C GLU A 88 6.46 1.49 17.55
N ALA A 89 6.82 0.72 18.57
CA ALA A 89 6.08 0.73 19.82
C ALA A 89 6.35 2.01 20.65
N PRO A 90 5.32 2.61 21.31
CA PRO A 90 3.91 2.19 21.33
C PRO A 90 3.17 2.58 20.04
N PRO A 91 2.15 1.81 19.63
CA PRO A 91 1.44 2.10 18.39
C PRO A 91 0.73 3.46 18.44
N ASP A 92 0.91 4.22 17.39
CA ASP A 92 0.26 5.50 17.13
C ASP A 92 -1.18 5.28 16.60
N PRO A 93 -2.06 6.29 16.74
CA PRO A 93 -3.36 6.24 16.08
C PRO A 93 -3.20 6.29 14.55
N VAL A 94 -4.18 5.73 13.83
CA VAL A 94 -4.23 5.80 12.35
C VAL A 94 -4.20 7.25 11.90
N ASN A 95 -3.22 7.61 11.06
CA ASN A 95 -3.07 8.96 10.54
C ASN A 95 -3.87 9.15 9.25
N VAL A 96 -4.89 10.01 9.32
CA VAL A 96 -5.75 10.39 8.19
C VAL A 96 -5.51 11.84 7.72
N ALA A 97 -4.44 12.49 8.19
CA ALA A 97 -4.23 13.92 7.98
C ALA A 97 -4.12 14.31 6.49
N CYS A 98 -3.46 13.48 5.68
CA CYS A 98 -3.31 13.68 4.24
C CYS A 98 -4.61 13.57 3.44
N LEU A 99 -5.69 13.07 4.05
CA LEU A 99 -7.01 12.98 3.43
C LEU A 99 -7.79 14.30 3.57
N MET A 100 -7.42 15.13 4.54
CA MET A 100 -8.02 16.43 4.80
C MET A 100 -7.40 17.52 3.92
N GLU A 101 -8.19 18.51 3.51
CA GLU A 101 -7.72 19.64 2.68
C GLU A 101 -6.49 20.34 3.26
N SER A 102 -6.43 20.50 4.58
CA SER A 102 -5.28 21.09 5.27
C SER A 102 -4.00 20.25 5.23
N GLY A 103 -4.10 18.96 4.90
CA GLY A 103 -2.99 18.02 4.81
C GLY A 103 -2.77 17.49 3.39
N TRP A 104 -3.49 17.98 2.39
CA TRP A 104 -3.26 17.57 1.01
C TRP A 104 -1.83 17.92 0.59
N PRO A 105 -1.16 17.02 -0.16
CA PRO A 105 0.20 17.27 -0.61
C PRO A 105 0.20 18.38 -1.66
N GLU A 106 1.32 19.11 -1.74
CA GLU A 106 1.45 20.20 -2.71
C GLU A 106 1.33 19.69 -4.15
N PRO A 107 0.73 20.48 -5.07
CA PRO A 107 0.69 20.12 -6.48
C PRO A 107 2.11 19.91 -7.04
N PRO A 108 2.29 18.96 -7.99
CA PRO A 108 3.58 18.77 -8.61
C PRO A 108 4.11 20.04 -9.27
N PRO A 109 5.43 20.31 -9.23
CA PRO A 109 6.02 21.36 -10.04
C PRO A 109 5.80 21.07 -11.54
N VAL A 110 5.70 22.13 -12.35
CA VAL A 110 5.49 22.02 -13.81
C VAL A 110 6.59 21.20 -14.50
N ASP A 111 7.83 21.37 -14.04
CA ASP A 111 9.00 20.65 -14.51
C ASP A 111 9.64 19.91 -13.32
N PRO A 112 9.15 18.70 -12.98
CA PRO A 112 9.71 17.96 -11.86
C PRO A 112 11.17 17.56 -12.13
N PRO A 113 12.05 17.62 -11.13
CA PRO A 113 13.41 17.11 -11.27
C PRO A 113 13.38 15.60 -11.54
N THR A 114 14.46 15.09 -12.12
CA THR A 114 14.62 13.65 -12.34
C THR A 114 15.63 13.07 -11.36
N VAL A 115 15.37 11.86 -10.89
CA VAL A 115 16.23 11.08 -10.01
C VAL A 115 16.69 9.80 -10.69
N THR A 116 17.70 9.16 -10.10
CA THR A 116 18.01 7.76 -10.36
C THR A 116 17.23 6.89 -9.39
N VAL A 117 16.42 5.95 -9.88
CA VAL A 117 15.77 4.95 -9.01
C VAL A 117 16.70 3.76 -8.88
N ARG A 118 17.05 3.41 -7.64
CA ARG A 118 17.81 2.22 -7.31
C ARG A 118 16.96 1.30 -6.46
N GLY A 119 17.18 0.01 -6.58
CA GLY A 119 16.67 -0.88 -5.57
C GLY A 119 16.77 -2.33 -5.97
N VAL A 120 16.03 -3.15 -5.24
CA VAL A 120 15.99 -4.58 -5.47
C VAL A 120 14.66 -5.00 -6.08
N VAL A 121 14.71 -6.05 -6.88
CA VAL A 121 13.54 -6.87 -7.20
C VAL A 121 13.53 -8.05 -6.24
N ASP A 122 12.48 -8.11 -5.44
CA ASP A 122 12.18 -9.21 -4.52
C ASP A 122 11.15 -10.16 -5.14
N VAL A 123 11.17 -11.44 -4.77
CA VAL A 123 10.16 -12.40 -5.23
C VAL A 123 9.05 -12.46 -4.20
N TYR A 124 7.83 -12.20 -4.64
CA TYR A 124 6.66 -12.37 -3.80
C TYR A 124 6.40 -13.86 -3.54
N GLY A 125 6.22 -14.24 -2.28
CA GLY A 125 5.86 -15.61 -1.88
C GLY A 125 7.03 -16.60 -1.94
N ASN A 126 6.76 -17.82 -2.42
CA ASN A 126 7.71 -18.94 -2.36
C ASN A 126 8.47 -19.20 -3.66
N GLY A 127 8.39 -18.27 -4.63
CA GLY A 127 9.11 -18.41 -5.89
C GLY A 127 10.60 -18.65 -5.68
N ASN A 128 11.15 -19.67 -6.34
CA ASN A 128 12.60 -19.92 -6.30
C ASN A 128 13.33 -18.77 -6.98
N THR A 129 13.94 -17.90 -6.18
CA THR A 129 14.62 -16.71 -6.65
C THR A 129 15.72 -17.06 -7.67
N SER A 130 16.53 -18.08 -7.39
CA SER A 130 17.67 -18.43 -8.27
C SER A 130 17.32 -18.99 -9.66
N ALA A 131 16.07 -19.40 -9.93
CA ALA A 131 15.75 -20.21 -11.11
C ALA A 131 15.30 -19.43 -12.36
N GLY A 132 14.77 -18.22 -12.20
CA GLY A 132 14.07 -17.54 -13.28
C GLY A 132 14.90 -16.58 -14.15
N GLY A 133 16.22 -16.50 -13.91
CA GLY A 133 17.11 -15.61 -14.66
C GLY A 133 16.96 -14.14 -14.28
N ASP A 134 17.42 -13.25 -15.18
CA ASP A 134 17.36 -11.80 -14.98
C ASP A 134 15.94 -11.26 -15.11
N ILE A 135 15.64 -10.16 -14.41
CA ILE A 135 14.33 -9.51 -14.41
C ILE A 135 14.50 -8.13 -15.04
N THR A 136 13.74 -7.84 -16.08
CA THR A 136 13.69 -6.50 -16.67
C THR A 136 12.79 -5.59 -15.82
N VAL A 137 13.28 -4.39 -15.53
CA VAL A 137 12.56 -3.34 -14.79
C VAL A 137 12.39 -2.13 -15.71
N GLU A 138 11.16 -1.70 -15.91
CA GLU A 138 10.82 -0.57 -16.78
C GLU A 138 9.95 0.43 -16.06
N PHE A 139 10.19 1.73 -16.32
CA PHE A 139 9.36 2.81 -15.82
C PHE A 139 8.62 3.49 -16.97
N TYR A 140 7.33 3.72 -16.78
CA TYR A 140 6.46 4.40 -17.71
C TYR A 140 5.83 5.63 -17.05
N ARG A 141 5.56 6.67 -17.83
CA ARG A 141 4.63 7.71 -17.38
C ARG A 141 3.23 7.11 -17.38
N MET A 142 2.46 7.41 -16.34
CA MET A 142 1.06 7.01 -16.32
C MET A 142 0.22 8.01 -17.12
N ALA A 143 -0.62 7.49 -18.02
CA ALA A 143 -1.63 8.26 -18.70
C ALA A 143 -2.78 8.63 -17.74
N ALA A 144 -3.61 9.60 -18.13
CA ALA A 144 -4.73 10.07 -17.30
C ALA A 144 -5.79 8.97 -17.01
N ASP A 145 -5.83 7.90 -17.81
CA ASP A 145 -6.73 6.76 -17.63
C ASP A 145 -6.13 5.63 -16.76
N GLY A 146 -4.90 5.79 -16.27
CA GLY A 146 -4.18 4.79 -15.48
C GLY A 146 -3.35 3.79 -16.30
N SER A 147 -3.33 3.94 -17.63
CA SER A 147 -2.55 3.11 -18.55
C SER A 147 -1.09 3.61 -18.70
N THR A 148 -0.23 2.83 -19.36
CA THR A 148 1.13 3.26 -19.73
C THR A 148 1.09 4.23 -20.91
N ASP A 149 1.64 5.44 -20.76
CA ASP A 149 1.69 6.45 -21.82
C ASP A 149 2.86 6.21 -22.79
N GLY A 150 2.69 5.25 -23.71
CA GLY A 150 3.63 5.02 -24.81
C GLY A 150 4.92 4.29 -24.41
N ALA A 151 6.07 4.84 -24.79
CA ALA A 151 7.38 4.20 -24.59
C ALA A 151 7.87 4.34 -23.15
N ALA A 152 8.65 3.36 -22.68
CA ALA A 152 9.30 3.43 -21.38
C ALA A 152 10.19 4.69 -21.27
N ILE A 153 10.12 5.38 -20.12
CA ILE A 153 11.00 6.50 -19.76
C ILE A 153 12.44 5.99 -19.64
N GLY A 154 12.58 4.84 -18.99
CA GLY A 154 13.85 4.17 -18.71
C GLY A 154 13.62 2.68 -18.50
N THR A 155 14.67 1.91 -18.76
CA THR A 155 14.70 0.46 -18.63
C THR A 155 16.05 0.06 -18.06
N ASP A 156 16.04 -0.93 -17.19
CA ASP A 156 17.25 -1.61 -16.73
C ASP A 156 17.00 -3.11 -16.60
N LEU A 157 18.09 -3.89 -16.62
CA LEU A 157 18.05 -5.31 -16.38
C LEU A 157 18.53 -5.58 -14.95
N ALA A 158 17.62 -5.98 -14.08
CA ALA A 158 17.97 -6.41 -12.74
C ALA A 158 18.75 -7.73 -12.83
N THR A 159 19.98 -7.74 -12.31
CA THR A 159 20.86 -8.91 -12.37
C THR A 159 21.37 -9.28 -10.98
N LEU A 160 21.60 -10.57 -10.74
CA LEU A 160 22.20 -11.06 -9.49
C LEU A 160 23.67 -10.64 -9.34
N ALA A 161 24.36 -10.32 -10.44
CA ALA A 161 25.79 -10.02 -10.46
C ALA A 161 26.12 -8.55 -10.13
N ALA A 162 25.13 -7.66 -10.11
CA ALA A 162 25.30 -6.22 -9.92
C ALA A 162 25.35 -5.78 -8.45
N CYS A 163 25.41 -6.72 -7.52
CA CYS A 163 25.30 -6.46 -6.09
C CYS A 163 26.59 -5.87 -5.52
N ASP A 164 26.70 -4.56 -5.64
CA ASP A 164 27.64 -3.72 -4.90
C ASP A 164 26.93 -3.19 -3.65
N GLU A 165 27.41 -3.56 -2.45
CA GLU A 165 26.86 -3.11 -1.17
C GLU A 165 26.74 -1.58 -1.08
N SER A 166 27.58 -0.82 -1.82
CA SER A 166 27.49 0.64 -1.85
C SER A 166 26.26 1.20 -2.55
N LEU A 167 25.50 0.36 -3.25
CA LEU A 167 24.27 0.74 -3.97
C LEU A 167 22.99 0.45 -3.17
N LEU A 168 23.08 -0.30 -2.07
CA LEU A 168 21.96 -0.57 -1.17
C LEU A 168 22.00 0.41 0.02
N PRO A 169 20.85 0.91 0.49
CA PRO A 169 20.83 1.74 1.69
C PRO A 169 21.26 0.89 2.90
N ALA A 170 21.92 1.53 3.87
CA ALA A 170 22.48 0.87 5.06
C ALA A 170 21.43 0.10 5.91
N VAL A 171 20.15 0.30 5.63
CA VAL A 171 19.00 -0.31 6.33
C VAL A 171 18.79 -1.78 5.93
N PHE A 172 19.40 -2.27 4.85
CA PHE A 172 19.31 -3.69 4.43
C PHE A 172 20.18 -4.66 5.22
N GLU A 173 20.94 -4.16 6.20
CA GLU A 173 21.73 -5.02 7.06
C GLU A 173 21.33 -4.72 8.51
N SER A 174 20.34 -5.47 9.01
CA SER A 174 20.40 -5.78 10.43
C SER A 174 21.75 -6.46 10.72
N GLY A 175 22.36 -6.22 11.89
CA GLY A 175 23.64 -6.86 12.23
C GLY A 175 23.58 -8.40 12.17
N ASP A 176 22.36 -8.95 12.29
CA ASP A 176 22.07 -10.37 12.12
C ASP A 176 22.12 -10.78 10.63
N GLU A 177 21.49 -10.04 9.71
CA GLU A 177 21.56 -10.31 8.25
C GLU A 177 22.99 -10.37 7.70
N ALA A 178 23.84 -9.40 8.06
CA ALA A 178 25.24 -9.38 7.63
C ALA A 178 26.01 -10.63 8.12
N THR A 179 25.56 -11.24 9.22
CA THR A 179 26.14 -12.47 9.77
C THR A 179 25.54 -13.73 9.13
N CYS A 180 24.23 -13.74 8.87
CA CYS A 180 23.50 -14.91 8.39
C CYS A 180 23.61 -15.11 6.88
N CYS A 181 23.61 -14.01 6.14
CA CYS A 181 23.56 -13.97 4.69
C CYS A 181 24.78 -13.24 4.13
N PRO A 182 26.00 -13.80 4.31
CA PRO A 182 27.22 -13.15 3.87
C PRO A 182 27.27 -13.11 2.33
N GLY A 183 26.90 -11.97 1.77
CA GLY A 183 26.95 -11.70 0.35
C GLY A 183 26.04 -10.52 -0.01
N ALA A 184 26.50 -9.69 -0.94
CA ALA A 184 25.70 -8.58 -1.42
C ALA A 184 24.35 -9.06 -1.99
N CYS A 185 23.27 -8.33 -1.70
CA CYS A 185 21.89 -8.66 -2.10
C CYS A 185 21.38 -10.03 -1.62
N GLN A 186 21.75 -10.44 -0.42
CA GLN A 186 21.06 -11.53 0.26
C GLN A 186 20.26 -10.95 1.42
N GLU A 187 19.07 -11.47 1.61
CA GLU A 187 18.20 -11.08 2.71
C GLU A 187 17.84 -12.33 3.51
N LEU A 188 17.89 -12.21 4.83
CA LEU A 188 17.50 -13.30 5.71
C LEU A 188 15.99 -13.49 5.62
N LEU A 189 15.54 -14.73 5.47
CA LEU A 189 14.13 -15.04 5.53
C LEU A 189 13.61 -14.73 6.96
N PRO A 190 12.50 -14.01 7.12
CA PRO A 190 12.08 -13.46 8.42
C PRO A 190 11.85 -14.50 9.54
N ASP A 191 11.58 -15.76 9.20
CA ASP A 191 11.31 -16.87 10.14
C ASP A 191 12.58 -17.58 10.68
N THR A 192 13.77 -17.06 10.37
CA THR A 192 15.02 -17.74 10.69
C THR A 192 15.50 -17.42 12.10
N SER A 193 15.20 -18.30 13.06
CA SER A 193 15.70 -18.16 14.44
C SER A 193 17.15 -18.63 14.62
N ASP A 194 17.64 -19.52 13.74
CA ASP A 194 18.96 -20.15 13.84
C ASP A 194 19.84 -19.72 12.66
N CYS A 195 20.44 -18.54 12.79
CA CYS A 195 21.38 -17.95 11.85
C CYS A 195 22.63 -18.84 11.66
N THR A 196 22.66 -19.64 10.58
CA THR A 196 23.88 -20.32 10.15
C THR A 196 24.10 -20.11 8.64
N PRO A 197 25.31 -19.78 8.17
CA PRO A 197 25.58 -19.54 6.74
C PRO A 197 25.28 -20.73 5.80
N GLU A 198 24.93 -21.90 6.33
CA GLU A 198 24.67 -23.14 5.59
C GLU A 198 23.17 -23.47 5.48
N SER A 199 22.28 -22.74 6.16
CA SER A 199 20.89 -23.18 6.35
C SER A 199 19.98 -22.96 5.13
N GLY A 200 20.43 -22.21 4.11
CA GLY A 200 19.59 -21.86 2.97
C GLY A 200 18.52 -20.83 3.31
N ASP A 201 18.68 -20.16 4.44
CA ASP A 201 17.74 -19.16 4.98
C ASP A 201 17.89 -17.77 4.35
N CYS A 202 18.73 -17.65 3.34
CA CYS A 202 18.98 -16.41 2.63
C CYS A 202 18.33 -16.48 1.26
N ARG A 203 17.52 -15.47 0.92
CA ARG A 203 17.03 -15.30 -0.44
C ARG A 203 17.91 -14.30 -1.20
N GLN A 204 18.13 -14.60 -2.47
CA GLN A 204 18.80 -13.69 -3.39
C GLN A 204 17.85 -12.59 -3.86
N LEU A 205 18.37 -11.37 -3.90
CA LEU A 205 17.73 -10.18 -4.45
C LEU A 205 18.45 -9.75 -5.73
N TRP A 206 17.72 -9.15 -6.68
CA TRP A 206 18.31 -8.62 -7.92
C TRP A 206 18.37 -7.10 -7.84
N LEU A 207 19.54 -6.52 -8.07
CA LEU A 207 19.70 -5.06 -8.07
C LEU A 207 19.36 -4.49 -9.44
N TYR A 208 18.70 -3.32 -9.46
CA TYR A 208 18.50 -2.50 -10.65
C TYR A 208 18.78 -1.02 -10.38
N GLU A 209 19.13 -0.27 -11.43
CA GLU A 209 19.32 1.17 -11.43
C GLU A 209 18.75 1.79 -12.72
N VAL A 210 17.73 2.66 -12.59
CA VAL A 210 17.14 3.38 -13.72
C VAL A 210 17.28 4.89 -13.52
N ALA A 211 18.03 5.56 -14.40
CA ALA A 211 18.23 7.00 -14.37
C ALA A 211 17.12 7.78 -15.10
N GLY A 212 16.98 9.07 -14.79
CA GLY A 212 16.12 10.00 -15.54
C GLY A 212 14.63 9.88 -15.19
N ILE A 213 14.30 9.31 -14.03
CA ILE A 213 12.93 9.11 -13.60
C ILE A 213 12.39 10.40 -12.98
N PRO A 214 11.29 10.98 -13.49
CA PRO A 214 10.76 12.22 -12.96
C PRO A 214 10.16 11.99 -11.56
N THR A 215 10.48 12.88 -10.61
CA THR A 215 9.76 12.94 -9.34
C THR A 215 8.40 13.62 -9.53
N SER A 216 7.61 13.67 -8.47
CA SER A 216 6.29 14.33 -8.45
C SER A 216 5.35 13.93 -9.59
N THR A 217 5.55 12.77 -10.18
CA THR A 217 4.87 12.30 -11.39
C THR A 217 4.31 10.91 -11.10
N PRO A 218 3.04 10.62 -11.43
CA PRO A 218 2.53 9.25 -11.41
C PRO A 218 3.25 8.38 -12.43
N LEU A 219 3.82 7.28 -11.96
CA LEU A 219 4.58 6.32 -12.74
C LEU A 219 3.93 4.94 -12.67
N ILE A 220 4.23 4.14 -13.69
CA ILE A 220 4.04 2.69 -13.65
C ILE A 220 5.41 2.04 -13.65
N LEU A 221 5.67 1.15 -12.69
CA LEU A 221 6.83 0.26 -12.74
C LEU A 221 6.36 -1.10 -13.26
N HIS A 222 7.06 -1.63 -14.26
CA HIS A 222 6.80 -2.96 -14.80
C HIS A 222 7.99 -3.86 -14.52
N THR A 223 7.76 -5.02 -13.91
CA THR A 223 8.75 -6.10 -13.82
C THR A 223 8.35 -7.26 -14.73
N SER A 224 9.31 -7.80 -15.48
CA SER A 224 9.10 -8.95 -16.38
C SER A 224 10.35 -9.81 -16.48
N GLY A 225 10.21 -11.05 -16.94
CA GLY A 225 11.36 -11.95 -17.15
C GLY A 225 10.96 -13.19 -17.95
N ASP A 226 11.66 -14.32 -17.76
CA ASP A 226 11.25 -15.58 -18.41
C ASP A 226 9.85 -15.99 -17.96
N ARG A 227 8.89 -15.99 -18.89
CA ARG A 227 7.48 -16.31 -18.66
C ARG A 227 7.22 -17.72 -18.16
N LEU A 228 8.21 -18.61 -18.22
CA LEU A 228 8.14 -19.93 -17.59
C LEU A 228 8.27 -19.86 -16.07
N PHE A 229 8.89 -18.79 -15.55
CA PHE A 229 9.18 -18.61 -14.13
C PHE A 229 8.47 -17.39 -13.53
N TRP A 230 8.39 -16.29 -14.28
CA TRP A 230 7.89 -15.01 -13.80
C TRP A 230 6.59 -14.60 -14.50
N LYS A 231 5.77 -13.88 -13.75
CA LYS A 231 4.61 -13.14 -14.25
C LYS A 231 4.90 -11.65 -14.29
N ASP A 232 4.37 -11.01 -15.32
CA ASP A 232 4.48 -9.57 -15.49
C ASP A 232 3.70 -8.86 -14.39
N LEU A 233 4.36 -7.94 -13.70
CA LEU A 233 3.81 -7.13 -12.62
C LEU A 233 3.85 -5.66 -12.97
N TYR A 234 2.72 -4.97 -12.82
CA TYR A 234 2.59 -3.54 -13.09
C TYR A 234 2.21 -2.80 -11.80
N TYR A 235 3.19 -2.17 -11.17
CA TYR A 235 2.97 -1.27 -10.05
C TYR A 235 2.37 0.01 -10.55
N SER A 236 1.10 0.20 -10.26
CA SER A 236 0.42 1.47 -10.41
C SER A 236 0.66 2.33 -9.17
N ASN A 237 0.44 3.64 -9.30
CA ASN A 237 0.62 4.61 -8.21
C ASN A 237 2.06 4.70 -7.67
N VAL A 238 3.06 4.44 -8.51
CA VAL A 238 4.46 4.73 -8.15
C VAL A 238 4.66 6.24 -8.22
N PHE A 239 5.10 6.84 -7.13
CA PHE A 239 5.28 8.28 -7.02
C PHE A 239 6.45 8.55 -6.08
N PHE A 240 7.42 9.32 -6.56
CA PHE A 240 8.59 9.73 -5.78
C PHE A 240 8.46 11.19 -5.42
N PHE A 241 8.52 11.51 -4.13
CA PHE A 241 8.57 12.89 -3.67
C PHE A 241 10.01 13.42 -3.77
N PRO A 242 10.22 14.71 -4.08
CA PRO A 242 11.55 15.30 -4.12
C PRO A 242 12.33 15.15 -2.81
N GLU A 243 11.64 15.18 -1.67
CA GLU A 243 12.22 15.00 -0.33
C GLU A 243 12.69 13.56 -0.02
N GLU A 244 12.29 12.57 -0.83
CA GLU A 244 12.78 11.18 -0.72
C GLU A 244 14.15 11.00 -1.41
N GLU A 245 14.66 12.02 -2.10
CA GLU A 245 15.96 11.98 -2.75
C GLU A 245 17.10 11.92 -1.72
N GLU A 246 17.88 10.84 -1.80
CA GLU A 246 19.06 10.63 -0.98
C GLU A 246 20.23 11.51 -1.43
N PRO A 247 21.20 11.80 -0.54
CA PRO A 247 22.46 12.45 -0.92
C PRO A 247 23.19 11.64 -2.01
N GLY A 248 23.08 12.10 -3.26
CA GLY A 248 23.59 11.36 -4.42
C GLY A 248 22.68 11.40 -5.65
N GLY A 249 21.46 11.94 -5.54
CA GLY A 249 20.58 12.08 -6.69
C GLY A 249 19.76 10.83 -6.99
N TYR A 250 19.53 9.98 -5.99
CA TYR A 250 18.79 8.74 -6.16
C TYR A 250 17.69 8.58 -5.13
N VAL A 251 16.70 7.76 -5.47
CA VAL A 251 15.65 7.29 -4.56
C VAL A 251 15.72 5.77 -4.50
N TYR A 252 15.44 5.20 -3.33
CA TYR A 252 15.36 3.76 -3.17
C TYR A 252 13.94 3.27 -3.41
N TYR A 253 13.76 2.22 -4.23
CA TYR A 253 12.46 1.59 -4.45
C TYR A 253 12.60 0.07 -4.52
N ARG A 254 11.86 -0.64 -3.65
CA ARG A 254 11.80 -2.09 -3.64
C ARG A 254 10.71 -2.57 -4.59
N ALA A 255 11.09 -3.03 -5.77
CA ALA A 255 10.18 -3.71 -6.67
C ALA A 255 9.96 -5.15 -6.22
N LYS A 256 8.86 -5.78 -6.65
CA LYS A 256 8.69 -7.23 -6.57
C LYS A 256 8.41 -7.83 -7.94
N THR A 257 8.58 -9.13 -8.04
CA THR A 257 8.10 -9.98 -9.12
C THR A 257 7.23 -11.09 -8.53
N LEU A 258 6.48 -11.79 -9.37
CA LEU A 258 5.63 -12.89 -8.96
C LEU A 258 6.02 -14.14 -9.73
N SER A 259 6.20 -15.24 -9.01
CA SER A 259 6.45 -16.52 -9.65
C SER A 259 5.20 -17.07 -10.32
N VAL A 260 5.37 -17.88 -11.37
CA VAL A 260 4.28 -18.62 -12.01
C VAL A 260 3.61 -19.58 -11.02
N ASP A 261 4.35 -20.08 -10.03
CA ASP A 261 3.82 -20.96 -8.99
C ASP A 261 2.87 -20.19 -8.05
N ASP A 262 3.23 -19.00 -7.61
CA ASP A 262 2.37 -18.15 -6.78
C ASP A 262 1.17 -17.62 -7.57
N TRP A 263 1.34 -17.28 -8.85
CA TRP A 263 0.24 -16.93 -9.75
C TRP A 263 -0.83 -18.04 -9.86
N ARG A 264 -0.44 -19.31 -9.71
CA ARG A 264 -1.37 -20.45 -9.68
C ARG A 264 -1.86 -20.78 -8.28
N GLY A 265 -0.99 -20.66 -7.27
CA GLY A 265 -1.27 -21.04 -5.89
C GLY A 265 -2.20 -20.07 -5.16
N ILE A 266 -2.08 -18.77 -5.43
CA ILE A 266 -2.91 -17.74 -4.79
C ILE A 266 -4.39 -17.92 -5.16
N PRO A 267 -4.79 -17.99 -6.45
CA PRO A 267 -6.19 -18.29 -6.80
C PRO A 267 -6.70 -19.60 -6.19
N ALA A 268 -5.91 -20.67 -6.24
CA ALA A 268 -6.31 -21.97 -5.69
C ALA A 268 -6.61 -21.90 -4.19
N SER A 269 -5.80 -21.16 -3.42
CA SER A 269 -6.03 -20.93 -1.99
C SER A 269 -7.15 -19.93 -1.70
N ALA A 270 -7.48 -19.05 -2.66
CA ALA A 270 -8.66 -18.21 -2.65
C ALA A 270 -9.97 -18.97 -2.96
N GLY A 271 -9.89 -20.26 -3.29
CA GLY A 271 -11.04 -21.10 -3.66
C GLY A 271 -11.28 -21.22 -5.16
N ASP A 272 -10.40 -20.66 -5.97
CA ASP A 272 -10.40 -20.75 -7.43
C ASP A 272 -9.38 -21.77 -7.92
N PHE A 273 -9.77 -23.03 -7.93
CA PHE A 273 -8.89 -24.14 -8.28
C PHE A 273 -8.50 -24.19 -9.76
N ASP A 274 -9.24 -23.52 -10.62
CA ASP A 274 -8.93 -23.41 -12.05
C ASP A 274 -7.87 -22.32 -12.32
N GLY A 275 -7.65 -21.43 -11.35
CA GLY A 275 -6.77 -20.29 -11.46
C GLY A 275 -7.37 -19.17 -12.29
N ILE A 276 -6.66 -18.03 -12.36
CA ILE A 276 -7.09 -16.88 -13.17
C ILE A 276 -7.21 -17.32 -14.63
N ALA A 277 -8.41 -17.18 -15.20
CA ALA A 277 -8.72 -17.62 -16.54
C ALA A 277 -7.83 -16.93 -17.59
N PRO A 278 -7.43 -17.63 -18.67
CA PRO A 278 -6.60 -17.03 -19.70
C PRO A 278 -7.20 -15.75 -20.28
N GLY A 279 -6.40 -14.70 -20.37
CA GLY A 279 -6.81 -13.39 -20.83
C GLY A 279 -7.47 -12.51 -19.77
N GLN A 280 -7.69 -12.99 -18.55
CA GLN A 280 -8.05 -12.18 -17.38
C GLN A 280 -6.79 -11.69 -16.67
N GLY A 281 -6.90 -10.63 -15.90
CA GLY A 281 -5.84 -10.15 -15.02
C GLY A 281 -6.25 -10.21 -13.55
N ALA A 282 -5.36 -9.74 -12.70
CA ALA A 282 -5.63 -9.54 -11.29
C ALA A 282 -5.16 -8.16 -10.83
N VAL A 283 -5.75 -7.68 -9.73
CA VAL A 283 -5.30 -6.52 -8.99
C VAL A 283 -4.97 -6.95 -7.57
N ALA A 284 -3.84 -6.53 -7.03
CA ALA A 284 -3.52 -6.76 -5.63
C ALA A 284 -2.79 -5.55 -5.05
N GLY A 285 -2.67 -5.48 -3.74
CA GLY A 285 -1.86 -4.44 -3.12
C GLY A 285 -2.03 -4.39 -1.62
N GLU A 286 -1.57 -3.29 -1.06
CA GLU A 286 -1.58 -3.02 0.38
C GLU A 286 -2.41 -1.77 0.68
N ILE A 287 -2.88 -1.64 1.92
CA ILE A 287 -3.56 -0.44 2.41
C ILE A 287 -2.74 0.22 3.50
N HIS A 288 -2.39 1.49 3.30
CA HIS A 288 -1.60 2.26 4.25
C HIS A 288 -2.34 3.51 4.66
N ASP A 289 -1.94 4.08 5.79
CA ASP A 289 -2.35 5.40 6.21
C ASP A 289 -1.43 6.50 5.66
N CYS A 290 -1.61 7.73 6.14
CA CYS A 290 -0.87 8.90 5.65
C CYS A 290 0.62 8.93 6.04
N ASP A 291 1.04 8.15 7.03
CA ASP A 291 2.46 7.99 7.37
C ASP A 291 3.05 6.75 6.71
N ASN A 292 2.36 6.20 5.71
CA ASN A 292 2.78 5.04 4.96
C ASN A 292 2.87 3.76 5.83
N VAL A 293 2.07 3.66 6.89
CA VAL A 293 2.01 2.49 7.78
C VAL A 293 0.87 1.56 7.36
N LYS A 294 1.13 0.25 7.28
CA LYS A 294 0.17 -0.80 6.93
C LYS A 294 -1.02 -0.83 7.89
N LEU A 295 -2.22 -0.94 7.33
CA LEU A 295 -3.47 -0.93 8.10
C LEU A 295 -4.13 -2.30 8.21
N VAL A 296 -4.49 -2.65 9.44
CA VAL A 296 -5.37 -3.76 9.79
C VAL A 296 -6.83 -3.30 9.70
N SER A 297 -7.73 -4.21 9.33
CA SER A 297 -9.19 -3.98 9.27
C SER A 297 -9.69 -2.97 8.24
N ALA A 298 -8.89 -2.64 7.23
CA ALA A 298 -9.36 -1.89 6.07
C ALA A 298 -10.17 -2.77 5.10
N MET A 299 -11.16 -2.19 4.46
CA MET A 299 -12.01 -2.81 3.43
C MET A 299 -11.65 -2.25 2.07
N VAL A 300 -11.76 -3.05 1.00
CA VAL A 300 -11.37 -2.66 -0.36
C VAL A 300 -12.52 -2.91 -1.32
N GLY A 301 -12.76 -1.96 -2.22
CA GLY A 301 -13.65 -2.10 -3.36
C GLY A 301 -12.87 -2.04 -4.67
N VAL A 302 -13.32 -2.83 -5.64
CA VAL A 302 -12.75 -2.87 -6.99
C VAL A 302 -13.89 -2.77 -8.01
N ASN A 303 -13.73 -1.94 -9.03
CA ASN A 303 -14.70 -1.75 -10.11
C ASN A 303 -13.98 -1.74 -11.48
N PRO A 304 -14.33 -2.62 -12.44
CA PRO A 304 -15.42 -3.59 -12.40
C PRO A 304 -15.27 -4.61 -11.26
N ALA A 305 -16.40 -5.14 -10.78
CA ALA A 305 -16.40 -6.10 -9.69
C ALA A 305 -15.57 -7.34 -10.07
N PRO A 306 -14.65 -7.80 -9.21
CA PRO A 306 -13.84 -8.96 -9.50
C PRO A 306 -14.68 -10.24 -9.38
N GLY A 307 -14.21 -11.33 -10.00
CA GLY A 307 -14.79 -12.65 -9.74
C GLY A 307 -14.61 -13.06 -8.28
N ILE A 308 -13.45 -12.73 -7.71
CA ILE A 308 -13.10 -13.03 -6.32
C ILE A 308 -12.34 -11.87 -5.71
N LEU A 309 -12.74 -11.41 -4.53
CA LEU A 309 -11.97 -10.51 -3.67
C LEU A 309 -11.57 -11.26 -2.40
N VAL A 310 -10.28 -11.26 -2.08
CA VAL A 310 -9.72 -11.95 -0.91
C VAL A 310 -8.73 -11.10 -0.15
N TYR A 311 -8.58 -11.44 1.13
CA TYR A 311 -7.57 -10.91 2.04
C TYR A 311 -6.67 -12.06 2.50
N PHE A 312 -5.48 -11.73 3.00
CA PHE A 312 -4.45 -12.72 3.27
C PHE A 312 -4.46 -13.20 4.73
N ASN A 313 -3.52 -14.07 5.07
CA ASN A 313 -3.40 -14.74 6.36
C ASN A 313 -2.56 -13.97 7.40
N GLY A 314 -1.77 -12.97 6.99
CA GLY A 314 -0.88 -12.22 7.87
C GLY A 314 0.45 -12.89 8.12
N VAL A 315 0.88 -13.75 7.19
CA VAL A 315 2.20 -14.38 7.22
C VAL A 315 2.99 -13.78 6.07
N GLU A 316 3.92 -12.87 6.38
CA GLU A 316 4.65 -12.05 5.39
C GLU A 316 5.43 -12.91 4.39
N GLU A 317 5.95 -14.04 4.84
CA GLU A 317 6.76 -14.99 4.07
C GLU A 317 5.90 -15.84 3.14
N LYS A 318 4.67 -16.12 3.59
CA LYS A 318 3.73 -17.02 2.90
C LYS A 318 2.34 -16.40 2.91
N PRO A 319 2.18 -15.26 2.22
CA PRO A 319 0.91 -14.59 2.14
C PRO A 319 0.00 -15.47 1.28
N TYR A 320 -0.87 -16.22 1.95
CA TYR A 320 -1.93 -16.97 1.30
C TYR A 320 -3.28 -16.34 1.61
N PRO A 321 -4.18 -16.25 0.61
CA PRO A 321 -5.57 -15.92 0.83
C PRO A 321 -6.20 -16.70 1.99
N ASN A 322 -6.99 -15.98 2.77
CA ASN A 322 -7.85 -16.51 3.81
C ASN A 322 -9.31 -16.17 3.46
N THR A 323 -10.03 -17.14 2.90
CA THR A 323 -11.40 -16.97 2.41
C THR A 323 -12.43 -16.65 3.50
N MET A 324 -12.07 -16.85 4.77
CA MET A 324 -12.91 -16.49 5.92
C MET A 324 -12.75 -15.02 6.32
N ARG A 325 -11.70 -14.36 5.83
CA ARG A 325 -11.41 -12.97 6.16
C ARG A 325 -12.22 -12.04 5.25
N ARG A 326 -12.57 -10.86 5.79
CA ARG A 326 -13.39 -9.85 5.12
C ARG A 326 -12.72 -8.48 5.03
N SER A 327 -11.61 -8.27 5.74
CA SER A 327 -10.84 -7.03 5.76
C SER A 327 -9.35 -7.34 5.84
N THR A 328 -8.49 -6.34 5.64
CA THR A 328 -7.04 -6.52 5.76
C THR A 328 -6.61 -6.98 7.15
N ASN A 329 -5.43 -7.61 7.24
CA ASN A 329 -4.79 -7.98 8.50
C ASN A 329 -3.47 -7.20 8.67
N ILE A 330 -2.54 -7.67 9.52
CA ILE A 330 -1.20 -7.11 9.71
C ILE A 330 -0.37 -6.97 8.42
N ASP A 331 -0.54 -7.84 7.43
CA ASP A 331 0.14 -7.70 6.13
C ASP A 331 -0.45 -6.58 5.26
N SER A 332 -1.64 -6.10 5.63
CA SER A 332 -2.50 -5.17 4.89
C SER A 332 -2.86 -5.58 3.46
N LEU A 333 -2.74 -6.86 3.13
CA LEU A 333 -2.85 -7.33 1.75
C LEU A 333 -4.28 -7.64 1.33
N TYR A 334 -4.58 -7.33 0.07
CA TYR A 334 -5.78 -7.75 -0.64
C TYR A 334 -5.43 -8.22 -2.06
N ALA A 335 -6.30 -9.06 -2.64
CA ALA A 335 -6.25 -9.41 -4.05
C ALA A 335 -7.66 -9.54 -4.63
N ALA A 336 -7.84 -9.01 -5.82
CA ALA A 336 -9.03 -9.05 -6.64
C ALA A 336 -8.68 -9.80 -7.93
N LEU A 337 -9.26 -10.98 -8.10
CA LEU A 337 -8.94 -11.94 -9.16
C LEU A 337 -10.03 -11.94 -10.22
N GLU A 338 -9.71 -12.51 -11.38
CA GLU A 338 -10.65 -12.68 -12.49
C GLU A 338 -11.25 -11.36 -12.98
N ILE A 339 -10.37 -10.38 -13.21
CA ILE A 339 -10.77 -9.05 -13.69
C ILE A 339 -10.52 -8.96 -15.20
N PRO A 340 -11.52 -8.54 -16.00
CA PRO A 340 -11.32 -8.31 -17.43
C PRO A 340 -10.25 -7.24 -17.69
N PRO A 341 -9.41 -7.39 -18.72
CA PRO A 341 -8.48 -6.35 -19.11
C PRO A 341 -9.22 -5.05 -19.44
N GLY A 342 -8.72 -3.94 -18.92
CA GLY A 342 -9.43 -2.65 -19.00
C GLY A 342 -9.08 -1.74 -17.82
N GLN A 343 -9.72 -0.57 -17.80
CA GLN A 343 -9.63 0.33 -16.67
C GLN A 343 -10.26 -0.31 -15.43
N VAL A 344 -9.58 -0.17 -14.29
CA VAL A 344 -10.07 -0.60 -12.98
C VAL A 344 -9.89 0.54 -11.99
N ARG A 345 -10.89 0.73 -11.12
CA ARG A 345 -10.78 1.59 -9.97
C ARG A 345 -10.72 0.75 -8.70
N VAL A 346 -9.76 1.08 -7.85
CA VAL A 346 -9.65 0.54 -6.49
C VAL A 346 -9.96 1.66 -5.50
N SER A 347 -10.68 1.38 -4.42
CA SER A 347 -10.82 2.29 -3.28
C SER A 347 -10.86 1.52 -1.98
N ALA A 348 -10.52 2.17 -0.87
CA ALA A 348 -10.51 1.55 0.43
C ALA A 348 -11.25 2.39 1.49
N LEU A 349 -11.91 1.69 2.42
CA LEU A 349 -12.58 2.29 3.56
C LEU A 349 -11.99 1.74 4.87
N ALA A 350 -11.98 2.56 5.90
CA ALA A 350 -11.70 2.13 7.27
C ALA A 350 -12.60 2.85 8.27
N GLN A 351 -12.97 2.14 9.33
CA GLN A 351 -13.51 2.76 10.52
C GLN A 351 -12.33 3.20 11.39
N VAL A 352 -12.19 4.49 11.69
CA VAL A 352 -11.06 5.03 12.47
C VAL A 352 -11.57 5.51 13.82
N GLU A 353 -10.95 5.04 14.90
CA GLU A 353 -11.34 5.41 16.27
C GLU A 353 -11.31 6.93 16.47
N GLY A 354 -12.39 7.49 16.99
CA GLY A 354 -12.52 8.93 17.23
C GLY A 354 -12.78 9.79 15.97
N VAL A 355 -12.68 9.22 14.77
CA VAL A 355 -12.92 9.93 13.49
C VAL A 355 -14.22 9.47 12.83
N GLY A 356 -14.43 8.16 12.70
CA GLY A 356 -15.58 7.58 11.99
C GLY A 356 -15.18 6.80 10.75
N LEU A 357 -16.12 6.61 9.83
CA LEU A 357 -15.89 5.91 8.58
C LEU A 357 -15.18 6.84 7.58
N VAL A 358 -13.99 6.46 7.12
CA VAL A 358 -13.10 7.26 6.28
C VAL A 358 -12.81 6.54 4.97
N ASN A 359 -12.80 7.27 3.85
CA ASN A 359 -12.19 6.81 2.61
C ASN A 359 -10.67 6.98 2.70
N LEU A 360 -9.93 5.87 2.66
CA LEU A 360 -8.45 5.86 2.77
C LEU A 360 -7.74 6.26 1.48
N GLY A 361 -8.49 6.46 0.40
CA GLY A 361 -8.00 6.75 -0.93
C GLY A 361 -8.64 5.88 -2.00
N TRP A 362 -8.29 6.19 -3.23
CA TRP A 362 -8.72 5.47 -4.43
C TRP A 362 -7.58 5.44 -5.45
N TRP A 363 -7.70 4.72 -6.54
CA TRP A 363 -6.77 4.80 -7.67
C TRP A 363 -7.40 4.23 -8.94
N ASP A 364 -7.17 4.89 -10.07
CA ASP A 364 -7.47 4.35 -11.40
C ASP A 364 -6.22 3.68 -11.97
N ALA A 365 -6.33 2.40 -12.30
CA ALA A 365 -5.28 1.61 -12.91
C ALA A 365 -5.78 0.90 -14.17
N GLN A 366 -4.86 0.23 -14.86
CA GLN A 366 -5.15 -0.62 -15.99
C GLN A 366 -4.90 -2.09 -15.62
N VAL A 367 -5.89 -2.95 -15.83
CA VAL A 367 -5.73 -4.41 -15.79
C VAL A 367 -5.19 -4.87 -17.15
N ILE A 368 -4.11 -5.64 -17.09
CA ILE A 368 -3.44 -6.22 -18.24
C ILE A 368 -3.70 -7.73 -18.23
N ALA A 369 -4.01 -8.28 -19.40
CA ALA A 369 -4.29 -9.71 -19.55
C ALA A 369 -3.09 -10.55 -19.10
N ASP A 370 -3.38 -11.62 -18.34
CA ASP A 370 -2.41 -12.61 -17.87
C ASP A 370 -1.28 -12.05 -16.97
N ALA A 371 -1.50 -10.86 -16.38
CA ALA A 371 -0.57 -10.11 -15.54
C ALA A 371 -1.23 -9.66 -14.22
N LEU A 372 -0.38 -9.25 -13.26
CA LEU A 372 -0.82 -8.66 -11.99
C LEU A 372 -0.59 -7.14 -12.01
N THR A 373 -1.66 -6.37 -11.76
CA THR A 373 -1.54 -4.93 -11.50
C THR A 373 -1.50 -4.70 -9.99
N VAL A 374 -0.42 -4.11 -9.49
CA VAL A 374 -0.26 -3.78 -8.08
C VAL A 374 -0.77 -2.37 -7.81
N VAL A 375 -1.73 -2.22 -6.89
CA VAL A 375 -2.32 -0.94 -6.50
C VAL A 375 -2.28 -0.82 -4.98
N THR A 376 -1.30 -0.07 -4.47
CA THR A 376 -1.20 0.24 -3.04
C THR A 376 -1.83 1.60 -2.75
N ILE A 377 -2.73 1.65 -1.78
CA ILE A 377 -3.39 2.89 -1.33
C ILE A 377 -2.57 3.45 -0.16
N ARG A 378 -2.07 4.69 -0.28
CA ARG A 378 -1.18 5.36 0.69
C ARG A 378 -1.69 6.76 1.02
N GLY A 379 -2.99 6.87 1.27
CA GLY A 379 -3.67 8.16 1.37
C GLY A 379 -3.78 8.89 0.03
N THR A 380 -3.92 10.22 0.09
CA THR A 380 -4.14 11.08 -1.08
C THR A 380 -2.82 11.52 -1.70
N ARG A 381 -2.67 11.32 -3.02
CA ARG A 381 -1.57 11.86 -3.84
C ARG A 381 -1.93 13.22 -4.43
N PRO A 382 -0.92 14.05 -4.81
CA PRO A 382 -1.17 15.37 -5.42
C PRO A 382 -2.09 15.34 -6.65
N THR A 383 -2.06 14.25 -7.42
CA THR A 383 -2.87 14.10 -8.64
C THR A 383 -4.32 13.66 -8.36
N GLN A 384 -4.66 13.34 -7.11
CA GLN A 384 -5.98 12.85 -6.72
C GLN A 384 -6.86 13.94 -6.11
N VAL A 385 -6.27 15.09 -5.82
CA VAL A 385 -6.98 16.28 -5.37
C VAL A 385 -7.12 17.22 -6.55
N SER A 386 -8.29 17.80 -6.72
CA SER A 386 -8.44 18.91 -7.65
C SER A 386 -7.49 20.02 -7.21
N ALA A 387 -6.64 20.52 -8.12
CA ALA A 387 -5.93 21.76 -7.89
C ALA A 387 -6.97 22.80 -7.42
N ALA A 388 -6.84 23.28 -6.19
CA ALA A 388 -7.73 24.30 -5.67
C ALA A 388 -7.75 25.46 -6.69
N PRO A 389 -8.94 25.94 -7.11
CA PRO A 389 -9.08 26.93 -8.16
C PRO A 389 -8.42 28.28 -7.86
#